data_AF-A0A0F9IKT8-F1
#
_entry.id   AF-A0A0F9IKT8-F1
#
_cell.length_a   1.000
_cell.length_b   1.000
_cell.length_c   1.000
_cell.angle_alpha   90.00
_cell.angle_beta   90.00
_cell.angle_gamma   90.00
#
_symmetry.space_group_name_H-M   'P 1'
#
loop_
_entity.id
_entity.type
_entity.pdbx_description
1 polymer ?
#
loop_
_entity_poly.entity_id
_entity_poly.type
_entity_poly.pdbx_seq_one_letter_code
_entity_poly.pdbx_strand_id
1 'polypeptide(L)' 'MTAKQISPIPDPEPLATLSEDTLKHMDNMLAELDKAKKSLEDLEGLGIDSSLLKEKIEWGYRAREVVLKTFGKKE' A
#
# COMPACT_ATOMS: atom_id res chain seq x y z
N MET A 1 -27.59 4.35 47.30
CA MET A 1 -26.86 4.98 46.18
C MET A 1 -26.06 3.89 45.48
N THR A 2 -26.53 3.43 44.33
CA THR A 2 -25.91 2.29 43.62
C THR A 2 -24.92 2.85 42.61
N ALA A 3 -23.63 2.54 42.78
CA ALA A 3 -22.58 2.93 41.84
C ALA A 3 -22.88 2.30 40.47
N LYS A 4 -23.02 3.13 39.43
CA LYS A 4 -23.10 2.65 38.05
C LYS A 4 -21.80 1.94 37.71
N GLN A 5 -21.88 0.65 37.41
CA GLN A 5 -20.79 -0.09 36.76
C GLN A 5 -20.41 0.65 35.48
N ILE A 6 -19.17 1.11 35.40
CA ILE A 6 -18.58 1.67 34.19
C ILE A 6 -18.13 0.45 33.40
N SER A 7 -18.82 0.12 32.31
CA SER A 7 -18.40 -0.95 31.40
C SER A 7 -16.97 -0.67 30.92
N PRO A 8 -16.11 -1.70 30.75
CA PRO A 8 -14.79 -1.51 30.16
C PRO A 8 -14.94 -0.87 28.78
N ILE A 9 -14.11 0.13 28.48
CA ILE A 9 -13.97 0.61 27.11
C ILE A 9 -13.43 -0.57 26.30
N PRO A 10 -14.12 -1.03 25.24
CA PRO A 10 -13.63 -2.13 24.43
C PRO A 10 -12.26 -1.75 23.87
N ASP A 11 -11.33 -2.70 23.86
CA ASP A 11 -10.05 -2.50 23.19
C ASP A 11 -10.33 -2.01 21.76
N PRO A 12 -9.65 -0.95 21.29
CA PRO A 12 -9.85 -0.50 19.93
C PRO A 12 -9.55 -1.68 19.02
N GLU A 13 -10.54 -2.10 18.22
CA GLU A 13 -10.29 -3.04 17.13
C GLU A 13 -9.05 -2.52 16.37
N PRO A 14 -8.05 -3.37 16.10
CA PRO A 14 -6.86 -2.92 15.40
C PRO A 14 -7.33 -2.22 14.14
N LEU A 15 -6.97 -0.94 13.98
CA LEU A 15 -7.46 -0.09 12.89
C LEU A 15 -7.54 -0.88 11.59
N ALA A 16 -8.78 -1.20 11.23
CA ALA A 16 -9.28 -1.85 10.03
C ALA A 16 -8.21 -2.56 9.17
N THR A 17 -8.26 -3.90 9.18
CA THR A 17 -7.77 -4.65 8.02
C THR A 17 -8.31 -3.99 6.74
N LEU A 18 -7.46 -3.85 5.72
CA LEU A 18 -7.88 -3.26 4.45
C LEU A 18 -9.13 -3.95 3.92
N SER A 19 -10.08 -3.14 3.42
CA SER A 19 -11.22 -3.69 2.70
C SER A 19 -10.76 -4.45 1.45
N GLU A 20 -11.58 -5.38 0.96
CA GLU A 20 -11.29 -6.11 -0.27
C GLU A 20 -11.07 -5.17 -1.45
N ASP A 21 -11.84 -4.08 -1.54
CA ASP A 21 -11.68 -3.09 -2.60
C ASP A 21 -10.35 -2.33 -2.48
N THR A 22 -9.90 -2.04 -1.26
CA THR A 22 -8.57 -1.43 -1.07
C THR A 22 -7.45 -2.40 -1.46
N LEU A 23 -7.59 -3.69 -1.14
CA LEU A 23 -6.65 -4.72 -1.58
C LEU A 23 -6.59 -4.81 -3.11
N LYS A 24 -7.75 -4.81 -3.80
CA LYS A 24 -7.81 -4.76 -5.27
C LYS A 24 -7.12 -3.50 -5.83
N HIS A 25 -7.28 -2.34 -5.19
CA HIS A 25 -6.56 -1.14 -5.60
C HIS A 25 -5.05 -1.28 -5.43
N MET A 26 -4.58 -1.93 -4.37
CA MET A 26 -3.16 -2.22 -4.18
C MET A 26 -2.61 -3.18 -5.24
N ASP A 27 -3.41 -4.16 -5.68
CA ASP A 27 -3.02 -5.07 -6.75
C ASP A 27 -3.01 -4.40 -8.12
N ASN A 28 -3.99 -3.55 -8.40
CA ASN A 28 -4.00 -2.72 -9.61
C ASN A 28 -2.80 -1.77 -9.63
N MET A 29 -2.46 -1.17 -8.48
CA MET A 29 -1.28 -0.33 -8.35
C MET A 29 0.01 -1.10 -8.68
N LEU A 30 0.12 -2.38 -8.27
CA LEU A 30 1.25 -3.22 -8.63
C LEU A 30 1.35 -3.40 -10.15
N ALA A 31 0.24 -3.72 -10.81
CA ALA A 31 0.21 -3.91 -12.26
C ALA A 31 0.60 -2.63 -13.03
N GLU A 32 0.16 -1.46 -12.57
CA GLU A 32 0.54 -0.17 -13.18
C GLU A 32 2.02 0.15 -12.96
N LEU A 33 2.58 -0.15 -11.78
CA LEU A 33 4.02 0.01 -11.50
C LEU A 33 4.87 -0.90 -12.39
N ASP A 34 4.47 -2.16 -12.57
CA ASP A 34 5.17 -3.12 -13.43
C ASP A 34 5.15 -2.68 -14.90
N LYS A 35 4.01 -2.16 -15.36
CA LYS A 35 3.88 -1.59 -16.70
C LYS A 35 4.76 -0.35 -16.87
N ALA A 36 4.74 0.57 -15.91
CA ALA A 36 5.57 1.76 -15.93
C ALA A 36 7.06 1.42 -15.96
N LYS A 37 7.47 0.40 -15.20
CA LYS A 37 8.85 -0.11 -15.19
C LYS A 37 9.28 -0.59 -16.58
N LYS A 38 8.43 -1.37 -17.26
CA LYS A 38 8.71 -1.82 -18.62
C LYS A 38 8.85 -0.66 -19.61
N SER A 39 7.93 0.31 -19.55
CA SER A 39 8.04 1.51 -20.39
C SER A 39 9.29 2.33 -20.10
N LEU A 40 9.79 2.29 -18.86
CA LEU A 40 11.01 2.96 -18.46
C LEU A 40 12.26 2.29 -19.07
N GLU A 41 12.30 0.96 -19.13
CA GLU A 41 13.33 0.20 -19.84
C GLU A 41 13.36 0.54 -21.34
N ASP A 42 12.18 0.71 -21.96
CA ASP A 42 12.08 1.13 -23.37
C ASP A 42 12.66 2.55 -23.57
N LEU A 43 12.42 3.49 -22.64
CA LEU A 43 12.97 4.85 -22.69
C LEU A 43 14.49 4.87 -22.50
N GLU A 44 15.02 4.06 -21.59
CA GLU A 44 16.46 3.89 -21.40
C GLU A 44 17.13 3.36 -22.68
N GLY A 45 16.46 2.42 -23.38
CA GLY A 45 16.91 1.92 -24.68
C GLY A 45 16.98 2.99 -25.77
N LEU A 46 16.22 4.08 -25.64
CA LEU A 46 16.29 5.25 -26.52
C LEU A 46 17.33 6.29 -26.07
N GLY A 47 18.08 6.01 -25.00
CA GLY A 47 19.08 6.92 -24.43
C GLY A 47 18.49 8.07 -23.60
N ILE A 48 17.22 7.96 -23.18
CA ILE A 48 16.57 8.94 -22.32
C ILE A 48 16.93 8.63 -20.86
N ASP A 49 17.39 9.64 -20.13
CA ASP A 49 17.62 9.51 -18.69
C ASP A 49 16.28 9.33 -17.95
N SER A 50 16.15 8.19 -17.31
CA SER A 50 14.97 7.72 -16.59
C SER A 50 15.15 7.75 -15.07
N SER A 51 16.31 8.20 -14.56
CA SER A 51 16.73 8.00 -13.17
C SER A 51 15.69 8.47 -12.15
N LEU A 52 15.10 9.65 -12.38
CA LEU A 52 14.05 10.20 -11.53
C LEU A 52 12.76 9.36 -11.58
N LEU A 53 12.35 8.91 -12.76
CA LEU A 53 11.15 8.10 -12.92
C LEU A 53 11.32 6.73 -12.25
N LYS A 54 12.54 6.16 -12.33
CA LYS A 54 12.90 4.92 -11.66
C LYS A 54 12.76 5.03 -10.14
N GLU A 55 13.28 6.12 -9.57
CA GLU A 55 13.11 6.40 -8.13
C GLU A 55 11.63 6.49 -7.72
N LYS A 56 10.78 7.14 -8.54
CA LYS A 56 9.34 7.24 -8.27
C LYS A 56 8.64 5.88 -8.32
N ILE A 57 9.00 5.04 -9.27
CA ILE A 57 8.46 3.68 -9.36
C ILE A 57 8.88 2.85 -8.13
N GLU A 58 10.15 2.90 -7.73
CA GLU A 58 10.65 2.24 -6.53
C GLU A 58 9.95 2.71 -5.25
N TRP A 59 9.70 4.02 -5.15
CA TRP A 59 8.93 4.58 -4.04
C TRP A 59 7.50 4.01 -4.01
N GLY A 60 6.86 3.87 -5.17
CA GLY A 60 5.54 3.24 -5.29
C GLY A 60 5.50 1.81 -4.76
N TYR A 61 6.47 0.98 -5.13
CA TYR A 61 6.57 -0.39 -4.61
C TYR A 61 6.71 -0.42 -3.08
N ARG A 62 7.59 0.42 -2.53
CA ARG A 62 7.80 0.51 -1.06
C ARG A 62 6.55 0.99 -0.33
N ALA A 63 5.83 1.97 -0.90
CA ALA A 63 4.59 2.47 -0.30
C ALA A 63 3.53 1.37 -0.21
N ARG A 64 3.33 0.59 -1.29
CA ARG A 64 2.42 -0.57 -1.28
C ARG A 64 2.82 -1.60 -0.22
N GLU A 65 4.11 -1.92 -0.12
CA GLU A 65 4.62 -2.88 0.87
C GLU A 65 4.34 -2.43 2.31
N VAL A 66 4.60 -1.16 2.64
CA VAL A 66 4.33 -0.61 3.97
C VAL A 66 2.84 -0.67 4.31
N VAL A 67 1.98 -0.32 3.35
CA VAL A 67 0.52 -0.37 3.54
C VAL A 67 0.05 -1.81 3.80
N LEU A 68 0.50 -2.77 2.99
CA LEU A 68 0.11 -4.17 3.15
C LEU A 68 0.68 -4.79 4.43
N LYS A 69 1.91 -4.46 4.82
CA LYS A 69 2.50 -4.93 6.09
C LYS A 69 1.76 -4.38 7.31
N THR A 70 1.28 -3.15 7.22
CA THR A 70 0.64 -2.46 8.35
C THR A 70 -0.84 -2.84 8.47
N PHE A 71 -1.56 -2.91 7.34
CA PHE A 71 -3.02 -2.99 7.30
C PHE A 71 -3.55 -4.18 6.49
N GLY A 72 -2.70 -4.90 5.74
CA GLY A 72 -3.13 -6.06 4.97
C GLY A 72 -3.62 -7.22 5.84
N LYS A 73 -4.18 -8.25 5.20
CA LYS A 73 -4.55 -9.48 5.92
C LYS A 73 -3.29 -10.09 6.54
N LYS A 74 -3.27 -10.19 7.86
CA LYS A 74 -2.27 -10.96 8.60
C LYS A 74 -2.76 -12.41 8.59
N GLU A 75 -2.03 -13.28 7.92
CA GLU A 75 -2.20 -14.73 8.04
C GLU A 75 -1.89 -15.21 9.46
#